data_AF-A0A7Y5JH51-F1
#
_entry.id   AF-A0A7Y5JH51-F1
#
_cell.length_a   1.000
_cell.length_b   1.000
_cell.length_c   1.000
_cell.angle_alpha   90.00
_cell.angle_beta   90.00
_cell.angle_gamma   90.00
#
_symmetry.space_group_name_H-M   'P 1'
#
loop_
_entity.id
_entity.type
_entity.pdbx_description
1 polymer ?
#
loop_
_entity_poly.entity_id
_entity_poly.type
_entity_poly.pdbx_seq_one_letter_code
_entity_poly.pdbx_strand_id
1 'polypeptide(L)'
;GVAAGLRVGKTLGDNLILRALHESGGAAIAVPDSAIINAMKDLARSEGILAAPEGAASLAGLRRALEQGLIKRSERIVLVNTNTGLKYANLVR
;
A
#
# COMPACT_ATOMS: atom_id res chain seq x y z
N GLY A 1 9.95 -9.62 0.20
CA GLY A 1 9.08 -8.72 -0.55
C GLY A 1 8.04 -9.54 -1.26
N VAL A 2 6.85 -9.67 -0.67
CA VAL A 2 5.67 -10.33 -1.27
C VAL A 2 5.02 -9.46 -2.36
N ALA A 3 5.24 -8.15 -2.30
CA ALA A 3 4.87 -7.18 -3.33
C ALA A 3 5.98 -7.06 -4.38
N ALA A 4 5.93 -7.92 -5.40
CA ALA A 4 6.95 -7.98 -6.44
C ALA A 4 7.11 -6.66 -7.21
N GLY A 5 6.01 -5.95 -7.46
CA GLY A 5 6.01 -4.65 -8.15
C GLY A 5 6.62 -3.51 -7.35
N LEU A 6 6.80 -3.67 -6.03
CA LEU A 6 7.50 -2.70 -5.17
C LEU A 6 8.95 -3.10 -4.88
N ARG A 7 9.39 -4.28 -5.34
CA ARG A 7 10.75 -4.78 -5.11
C ARG A 7 11.71 -4.18 -6.14
N VAL A 8 11.99 -2.89 -5.97
CA VAL A 8 12.85 -2.10 -6.86
C VAL A 8 14.05 -1.61 -6.05
N GLY A 9 15.27 -2.07 -6.38
CA GLY A 9 16.48 -1.69 -5.66
C GLY A 9 16.91 -0.24 -5.88
N LYS A 10 16.65 0.31 -7.08
CA LYS A 10 16.82 1.72 -7.43
C LYS A 10 15.76 2.09 -8.45
N THR A 11 14.92 3.07 -8.18
CA THR A 11 13.87 3.46 -9.13
C THR A 11 14.38 4.52 -10.10
N LEU A 12 14.03 4.38 -11.37
CA LEU A 12 14.34 5.36 -12.41
C LEU A 12 13.73 6.74 -12.10
N GLY A 13 12.68 6.76 -11.27
CA GLY A 13 11.94 7.96 -10.88
C GLY A 13 12.26 8.50 -9.48
N ASP A 14 13.39 8.15 -8.85
CA ASP A 14 13.73 8.57 -7.46
C ASP A 14 13.49 10.09 -7.26
N ASN A 15 14.01 10.92 -8.15
CA ASN A 15 13.87 12.38 -8.08
C ASN A 15 12.41 12.83 -8.25
N LEU A 16 11.63 12.15 -9.10
CA LEU A 16 10.21 12.47 -9.31
C LEU A 16 9.38 12.14 -8.07
N ILE A 17 9.68 11.02 -7.41
CA ILE A 17 9.01 10.60 -6.19
C ILE A 17 9.31 11.59 -5.05
N LEU A 18 10.59 11.92 -4.84
CA LEU A 18 10.98 12.88 -3.80
C LEU A 18 10.39 14.27 -4.05
N ARG A 19 10.38 14.71 -5.31
CA ARG A 19 9.74 15.97 -5.71
C ARG A 19 8.24 15.95 -5.40
N ALA A 20 7.52 14.89 -5.79
CA ALA A 20 6.09 14.77 -5.51
C ALA A 20 5.78 14.78 -4.01
N LEU A 21 6.60 14.10 -3.19
CA LEU A 21 6.47 14.15 -1.73
C LEU A 21 6.67 15.56 -1.19
N HIS A 22 7.70 16.27 -1.65
CA HIS A 22 7.98 17.63 -1.20
C HIS A 22 6.88 18.62 -1.62
N GLU A 23 6.47 18.62 -2.89
CA GLU A 23 5.46 19.53 -3.43
C GLU A 23 4.07 19.29 -2.82
N SER A 24 3.74 18.04 -2.46
CA SER A 24 2.47 17.71 -1.81
C SER A 24 2.48 17.85 -0.29
N GLY A 25 3.66 18.04 0.33
CA GLY A 25 3.81 17.90 1.78
C GLY A 25 3.50 16.49 2.30
N GLY A 26 3.63 15.48 1.43
CA GLY A 26 3.29 14.09 1.72
C GLY A 26 4.39 13.33 2.47
N ALA A 27 4.17 12.03 2.67
CA ALA A 27 5.08 11.15 3.38
C ALA A 27 5.29 9.81 2.68
N ALA A 28 6.45 9.19 2.90
CA ALA A 28 6.73 7.81 2.50
C ALA A 28 6.67 6.90 3.73
N ILE A 29 5.89 5.83 3.66
CA ILE A 29 5.68 4.90 4.78
C ILE A 29 6.12 3.51 4.37
N ALA A 30 7.06 2.94 5.12
CA ALA A 30 7.45 1.54 4.97
C ALA A 30 6.57 0.64 5.85
N VAL A 31 6.18 -0.52 5.31
CA VAL A 31 5.39 -1.55 5.99
C VAL A 31 6.00 -2.93 5.78
N PRO A 32 5.90 -3.85 6.76
CA PRO A 32 6.41 -5.20 6.61
C PRO A 32 5.50 -6.06 5.71
N ASP A 33 6.08 -7.10 5.09
CA ASP A 33 5.35 -8.06 4.24
C ASP A 33 4.12 -8.68 4.97
N SER A 34 4.21 -8.90 6.28
CA SER A 34 3.09 -9.42 7.09
C SER A 34 1.90 -8.47 7.15
N ALA A 35 2.14 -7.16 7.25
CA ALA A 35 1.09 -6.15 7.24
C ALA A 35 0.39 -6.08 5.87
N ILE A 36 1.15 -6.27 4.79
CA ILE A 36 0.62 -6.34 3.42
C ILE A 36 -0.32 -7.55 3.29
N ILE A 37 0.11 -8.74 3.73
CA ILE A 37 -0.71 -9.96 3.66
C ILE A 37 -1.99 -9.80 4.48
N ASN A 38 -1.89 -9.24 5.70
CA ASN A 38 -3.07 -9.00 6.52
C ASN A 38 -4.04 -8.01 5.85
N ALA A 39 -3.52 -6.94 5.24
CA ALA A 39 -4.34 -6.00 4.48
C ALA A 39 -5.01 -6.65 3.25
N MET A 40 -4.34 -7.59 2.56
CA MET A 40 -4.97 -8.35 1.48
C MET A 40 -6.15 -9.19 1.99
N LYS A 41 -5.97 -9.88 3.13
CA LYS A 41 -7.02 -10.70 3.76
C LYS A 41 -8.20 -9.83 4.21
N ASP A 42 -7.92 -8.67 4.79
CA ASP A 42 -8.95 -7.74 5.26
C ASP A 42 -9.77 -7.17 4.09
N LEU A 43 -9.11 -6.74 3.00
CA LEU A 43 -9.81 -6.27 1.80
C LEU A 43 -10.71 -7.36 1.18
N ALA A 44 -10.21 -8.60 1.12
CA ALA A 44 -10.97 -9.71 0.58
C ALA A 44 -12.20 -10.04 1.45
N ARG A 45 -12.04 -10.04 2.77
CA ARG A 45 -13.10 -10.44 3.73
C ARG A 45 -14.14 -9.35 3.95
N SER A 46 -13.71 -8.09 4.06
CA SER A 46 -14.60 -6.99 4.43
C SER A 46 -15.23 -6.31 3.22
N GLU A 47 -14.49 -6.20 2.12
CA GLU A 47 -14.91 -5.42 0.94
C GLU A 47 -15.14 -6.29 -0.30
N GLY A 48 -14.84 -7.59 -0.25
CA GLY A 48 -14.87 -8.47 -1.42
C GLY A 48 -13.80 -8.14 -2.46
N ILE A 49 -12.77 -7.37 -2.10
CA ILE A 49 -11.73 -6.91 -3.01
C ILE A 49 -10.49 -7.78 -2.84
N LEU A 50 -10.23 -8.64 -3.84
CA LEU A 50 -8.97 -9.38 -3.93
C LEU A 50 -7.87 -8.50 -4.54
N ALA A 51 -7.33 -7.58 -3.74
CA ALA A 51 -6.25 -6.69 -4.15
C ALA A 51 -4.92 -7.44 -4.34
N ALA A 52 -4.06 -6.91 -5.21
CA ALA A 52 -2.67 -7.36 -5.28
C ALA A 52 -1.89 -6.90 -4.03
N PRO A 53 -0.75 -7.54 -3.67
CA PRO A 53 0.06 -7.10 -2.55
C PRO A 53 0.44 -5.62 -2.59
N GLU A 54 0.72 -5.06 -3.78
CA GLU A 54 1.06 -3.64 -3.97
C GLU A 54 -0.12 -2.73 -3.62
N GLY A 55 -1.34 -3.12 -4.01
CA GLY A 55 -2.56 -2.39 -3.63
C GLY A 55 -2.84 -2.51 -2.13
N ALA A 56 -2.68 -3.70 -1.55
CA ALA A 56 -2.85 -3.91 -0.12
C ALA A 56 -1.79 -3.18 0.73
N ALA A 57 -0.59 -2.94 0.19
CA ALA A 57 0.41 -2.10 0.83
C ALA A 57 -0.09 -0.67 1.07
N SER A 58 -0.97 -0.14 0.21
CA SER A 58 -1.60 1.17 0.44
C SER A 58 -2.54 1.18 1.66
N LEU A 59 -3.31 0.11 1.89
CA LEU A 59 -4.14 -0.02 3.09
C LEU A 59 -3.28 -0.21 4.35
N ALA A 60 -2.24 -1.04 4.28
CA ALA A 60 -1.28 -1.19 5.38
C ALA A 60 -0.60 0.14 5.72
N GLY A 61 -0.21 0.91 4.68
CA GLY A 61 0.36 2.25 4.81
C GLY A 61 -0.63 3.24 5.44
N LEU A 62 -1.89 3.24 5.01
CA LEU A 62 -2.94 4.08 5.60
C LEU A 62 -3.13 3.81 7.10
N ARG A 63 -3.15 2.54 7.52
CA ARG A 63 -3.27 2.20 8.96
C ARG A 63 -2.11 2.78 9.77
N ARG A 64 -0.89 2.64 9.28
CA ARG A 64 0.30 3.21 9.92
C ARG A 64 0.31 4.74 9.88
N ALA A 65 -0.19 5.36 8.81
CA ALA A 65 -0.35 6.81 8.71
C ALA A 65 -1.33 7.35 9.75
N LEU A 66 -2.45 6.67 9.96
CA LEU A 66 -3.44 7.00 10.99
C LEU A 66 -2.85 6.86 12.40
N GLU A 67 -2.10 5.77 12.66
CA GLU A 67 -1.40 5.55 13.93
C GLU A 67 -0.36 6.64 14.23
N GLN A 68 0.33 7.13 13.19
CA GLN A 68 1.32 8.19 13.30
C GLN A 68 0.72 9.61 13.30
N GLY A 69 -0.61 9.73 13.16
CA GLY A 69 -1.28 11.03 13.07
C GLY A 69 -1.00 11.82 11.79
N LEU A 70 -0.45 11.18 10.76
CA LEU A 70 -0.20 11.80 9.45
C LEU A 70 -1.48 12.05 8.66
N ILE A 71 -2.53 11.27 8.95
CA ILE A 71 -3.86 11.37 8.32
C ILE A 71 -4.91 11.36 9.44
N LYS A 72 -5.97 12.16 9.30
CA LYS A 72 -7.13 12.18 10.21
C LYS A 72 -8.22 11.24 9.70
N ARG A 73 -8.97 10.64 10.63
CA ARG A 73 -10.10 9.73 10.31
C ARG A 73 -11.22 10.38 9.50
N SER A 74 -11.33 11.70 9.52
CA SER A 74 -12.33 12.47 8.77
C SER A 74 -11.95 12.75 7.32
N GLU A 75 -10.70 12.46 6.93
CA GLU A 75 -10.23 12.72 5.57
C GLU A 75 -10.76 11.70 4.58
N ARG A 76 -10.95 12.14 3.33
CA ARG A 76 -11.31 11.25 2.22
C ARG A 76 -10.04 10.72 1.59
N ILE A 77 -9.87 9.40 1.61
CA ILE A 77 -8.67 8.72 1.12
C ILE A 77 -9.00 7.86 -0.08
N VAL A 78 -8.14 7.89 -1.09
CA VAL A 78 -8.16 6.99 -2.25
C VAL A 78 -6.99 6.01 -2.13
N LEU A 79 -7.28 4.72 -2.13
CA LEU A 79 -6.29 3.65 -2.16
C LEU A 79 -6.18 3.10 -3.58
N VAL A 80 -4.98 3.15 -4.16
CA VAL A 80 -4.76 2.75 -5.56
C VAL A 80 -4.26 1.31 -5.60
N ASN A 81 -5.12 0.39 -6.04
CA ASN A 81 -4.74 -0.98 -6.35
C ASN A 81 -4.35 -1.10 -7.83
N THR A 82 -3.07 -1.31 -8.09
CA THR A 82 -2.50 -1.26 -9.46
C THR A 82 -2.62 -2.56 -10.25
N ASN A 83 -3.01 -3.68 -9.62
CA ASN A 83 -3.05 -5.00 -10.26
C ASN A 83 -4.07 -5.94 -9.57
N THR A 84 -4.37 -7.09 -10.18
CA THR A 84 -5.26 -8.10 -9.60
C THR A 84 -4.55 -9.00 -8.59
N GLY A 85 -5.22 -9.32 -7.48
CA GLY A 85 -4.75 -10.30 -6.50
C GLY A 85 -4.84 -11.76 -6.96
N LEU A 86 -5.48 -12.06 -8.10
CA LEU A 86 -5.57 -13.42 -8.64
C LEU A 86 -4.20 -14.06 -8.90
N LYS A 87 -3.20 -13.24 -9.26
CA LYS A 87 -1.80 -13.68 -9.45
C LYS A 87 -1.12 -14.11 -8.14
N TYR A 88 -1.75 -13.85 -7.00
CA TYR A 88 -1.19 -14.00 -5.65
C TYR A 88 -2.14 -14.73 -4.70
N ALA A 89 -3.12 -15.47 -5.23
CA ALA A 89 -4.15 -16.14 -4.43
C ALA A 89 -3.57 -17.07 -3.34
N ASN A 90 -2.37 -17.61 -3.57
CA ASN A 90 -1.66 -18.43 -2.59
C ASN A 90 -1.27 -17.69 -1.30
N LEU A 91 -1.20 -16.35 -1.30
CA LEU A 91 -0.85 -15.56 -0.12
C LEU A 91 -2.04 -15.34 0.84
N VAL A 92 -3.26 -15.54 0.35
CA VAL A 92 -4.51 -15.27 1.08
C VAL A 92 -5.40 -16.50 1.22
N ARG A 93 -4.87 -17.68 0.88
CA ARG A 93 -5.49 -18.96 1.24
C ARG A 93 -5.56 -19.13 2.76
#